data_AF-A0A9N9RMG3-F1
#
_entry.id   AF-A0A9N9RMG3-F1
#
_cell.length_a   1.000
_cell.length_b   1.000
_cell.length_c   1.000
_cell.angle_alpha   90.00
_cell.angle_beta   90.00
_cell.angle_gamma   90.00
#
_symmetry.space_group_name_H-M   'P 1'
#
loop_
_entity.id
_entity.type
_entity.pdbx_description
1 polymer ?
#
loop_
_entity_poly.entity_id
_entity_poly.type
_entity_poly.pdbx_seq_one_letter_code
_entity_poly.pdbx_strand_id
1 'polypeptide(L)'
;MTFILKLTIITLVLFGFDEAAQLEEGNACIIQYLKNKQRLSQDFPYDTQPDTVKCRLVMPLILKHLETALIQKLSEKEDIKVDCIMAHLKNVSALDYMLMREIIPMSRNLENSEITQKTRNTTKALRRILINGATKCGSDKSYSGLFDDILGLQNMSIAVLQHNYCFSKYAVENKLIEVKHINLNPRRIPTTNLNCEEMIDIQQITKERQLLSKLNDKKLSREEVQCIMDKYRSEKAFDSNVALEVVDFLHISYEEKRANRERIANSLEKYIKSVFTCKKSILELLNHNSQEYVKIMQF
;
A
#
# COMPACT_ATOMS: atom_id res chain seq x y z
N MET A 1 -4.52 8.52 -12.23
CA MET A 1 -5.99 8.45 -12.42
C MET A 1 -6.61 9.73 -12.99
N THR A 2 -5.81 10.73 -13.40
CA THR A 2 -6.20 11.87 -14.25
C THR A 2 -6.74 11.48 -15.64
N PHE A 3 -6.86 10.17 -15.91
CA PHE A 3 -7.18 9.58 -17.22
C PHE A 3 -8.69 9.50 -17.47
N ILE A 4 -9.50 9.35 -16.41
CA ILE A 4 -10.95 9.13 -16.53
C ILE A 4 -11.69 10.43 -16.84
N LEU A 5 -11.36 11.53 -16.15
CA LEU A 5 -11.89 12.85 -16.52
C LEU A 5 -11.39 13.29 -17.90
N LYS A 6 -10.12 13.05 -18.24
CA LYS A 6 -9.60 13.37 -19.58
C LYS A 6 -10.31 12.62 -20.70
N LEU A 7 -10.70 11.35 -20.52
CA LEU A 7 -11.49 10.62 -21.53
C LEU A 7 -12.97 11.07 -21.61
N THR A 8 -13.54 11.49 -20.48
CA THR A 8 -14.94 11.97 -20.44
C THR A 8 -15.08 13.31 -21.18
N ILE A 9 -14.06 14.17 -21.09
CA ILE A 9 -13.96 15.42 -21.85
C ILE A 9 -13.95 15.15 -23.36
N ILE A 10 -13.16 14.17 -23.82
CA ILE A 10 -13.10 13.79 -25.25
C ILE A 10 -14.47 13.37 -25.80
N THR A 11 -15.36 12.82 -24.97
CA THR A 11 -16.70 12.42 -25.41
C THR A 11 -17.70 13.60 -25.41
N LEU A 12 -17.43 14.67 -24.64
CA LEU A 12 -18.19 15.93 -24.62
C LEU A 12 -17.75 16.93 -25.72
N VAL A 13 -16.56 16.74 -26.30
CA VAL A 13 -16.04 17.52 -27.45
C VAL A 13 -16.95 17.43 -28.70
N LEU A 14 -17.87 16.46 -28.76
CA LEU A 14 -18.89 16.35 -29.81
C LEU A 14 -19.85 17.55 -29.91
N PHE A 15 -19.80 18.52 -28.99
CA PHE A 15 -20.64 19.71 -28.97
C PHE A 15 -19.91 21.04 -29.23
N GLY A 16 -18.62 21.03 -29.60
CA GLY A 16 -17.95 22.22 -30.16
C GLY A 16 -17.65 23.38 -29.20
N PHE A 17 -17.41 23.11 -27.91
CA PHE A 17 -16.99 24.13 -26.92
C PHE A 17 -15.54 23.93 -26.47
N ASP A 18 -14.97 24.98 -25.88
CA ASP A 18 -13.63 25.03 -25.28
C ASP A 18 -13.47 23.98 -24.16
N GLU A 19 -12.38 23.21 -24.22
CA GLU A 19 -12.13 22.00 -23.43
C GLU A 19 -12.06 22.30 -21.91
N ALA A 20 -11.57 23.48 -21.55
CA ALA A 20 -11.47 23.93 -20.16
C ALA A 20 -12.84 24.29 -19.56
N ALA A 21 -13.72 24.94 -20.32
CA ALA A 21 -15.06 25.31 -19.85
C ALA A 21 -15.96 24.08 -19.67
N GLN A 22 -15.81 23.07 -20.51
CA GLN A 22 -16.54 21.79 -20.38
C GLN A 22 -16.12 20.99 -19.13
N LEU A 23 -14.82 21.04 -18.79
CA LEU A 23 -14.29 20.39 -17.59
C LEU A 23 -14.83 21.02 -16.30
N GLU A 24 -14.91 22.34 -16.24
CA GLU A 24 -15.46 23.06 -15.07
C GLU A 24 -16.96 22.78 -14.89
N GLU A 25 -17.74 22.79 -15.99
CA GLU A 25 -19.18 22.46 -15.95
C GLU A 25 -19.42 21.00 -15.52
N GLY A 26 -18.64 20.05 -16.05
CA GLY A 26 -18.70 18.64 -15.66
C GLY A 26 -18.41 18.44 -14.17
N ASN A 27 -17.38 19.10 -13.66
CA ASN A 27 -17.04 19.08 -12.24
C ASN A 27 -18.15 19.66 -11.36
N ALA A 28 -18.75 20.77 -11.76
CA ALA A 28 -19.88 21.39 -11.05
C ALA A 28 -21.08 20.43 -10.97
N CYS A 29 -21.38 19.72 -12.06
CA CYS A 29 -22.44 18.71 -12.08
C CYS A 29 -22.16 17.52 -11.16
N ILE A 30 -20.90 17.04 -11.11
CA ILE A 30 -20.50 15.96 -10.19
C ILE A 30 -20.64 16.42 -8.73
N ILE A 31 -20.18 17.63 -8.40
CA ILE A 31 -20.31 18.19 -7.04
C ILE A 31 -21.79 18.26 -6.65
N GLN A 32 -22.65 18.78 -7.52
CA GLN A 32 -24.09 18.87 -7.27
C GLN A 32 -24.70 17.49 -7.03
N TYR A 33 -24.37 16.52 -7.88
CA TYR A 33 -24.82 15.15 -7.73
C TYR A 33 -24.42 14.56 -6.37
N LEU A 34 -23.15 14.72 -5.97
CA LEU A 34 -22.65 14.19 -4.70
C LEU A 34 -23.25 14.89 -3.48
N LYS A 35 -23.56 16.19 -3.56
CA LYS A 35 -24.32 16.92 -2.52
C LYS A 35 -25.74 16.37 -2.39
N ASN A 36 -26.44 16.17 -3.51
CA ASN A 36 -27.79 15.61 -3.52
C ASN A 36 -27.84 14.19 -2.94
N LYS A 37 -26.76 13.42 -3.12
CA LYS A 37 -26.57 12.08 -2.53
C LYS A 37 -26.06 12.09 -1.09
N GLN A 38 -25.87 13.28 -0.48
CA GLN A 38 -25.31 13.44 0.87
C GLN A 38 -23.91 12.81 1.02
N ARG A 39 -23.15 12.73 -0.07
CA ARG A 39 -21.77 12.23 -0.11
C ARG A 39 -20.74 13.34 0.07
N LEU A 40 -21.11 14.56 -0.31
CA LEU A 40 -20.41 15.79 0.02
C LEU A 40 -21.29 16.66 0.91
N SER A 41 -20.67 17.48 1.75
CA SER A 41 -21.36 18.45 2.59
C SER A 41 -21.97 19.56 1.73
N GLN A 42 -23.06 20.17 2.19
CA GLN A 42 -23.78 21.19 1.41
C GLN A 42 -22.93 22.44 1.17
N ASP A 43 -21.99 22.72 2.07
CA ASP A 43 -20.99 23.78 2.02
C ASP A 43 -19.74 23.42 1.20
N PHE A 44 -19.64 22.22 0.63
CA PHE A 44 -18.49 21.83 -0.19
C PHE A 44 -18.29 22.84 -1.34
N PRO A 45 -17.08 23.40 -1.52
CA PRO A 45 -16.86 24.48 -2.46
C PRO A 45 -17.02 24.03 -3.92
N TYR A 46 -17.54 24.92 -4.76
CA TYR A 46 -17.54 24.78 -6.21
C TYR A 46 -17.34 26.15 -6.86
N ASP A 47 -16.56 26.20 -7.94
CA ASP A 47 -16.19 27.47 -8.60
C ASP A 47 -17.31 28.03 -9.50
N THR A 48 -18.15 27.15 -10.06
CA THR A 48 -19.18 27.50 -11.03
C THR A 48 -20.54 26.96 -10.60
N GLN A 49 -21.57 27.81 -10.60
CA GLN A 49 -22.92 27.38 -10.23
C GLN A 49 -23.48 26.40 -11.27
N PRO A 50 -23.82 25.16 -10.87
CA PRO A 50 -24.21 24.13 -11.82
C PRO A 50 -25.57 24.44 -12.44
N ASP A 51 -25.68 24.34 -13.76
CA ASP A 51 -26.97 24.35 -14.45
C ASP A 51 -27.68 23.01 -14.18
N THR A 52 -28.68 23.05 -13.31
CA THR A 52 -29.38 21.85 -12.84
C THR A 52 -30.02 21.03 -13.98
N VAL A 53 -30.41 21.67 -15.09
CA VAL A 53 -31.02 20.99 -16.24
C VAL A 53 -29.95 20.26 -17.04
N LYS A 54 -28.81 20.93 -17.30
CA LYS A 54 -27.66 20.29 -17.94
C LYS A 54 -27.10 19.16 -17.10
N CYS A 55 -26.97 19.34 -15.79
CA CYS A 55 -26.45 18.31 -14.90
C CYS A 55 -27.33 17.05 -14.86
N ARG A 56 -28.67 17.20 -14.99
CA ARG A 56 -29.57 16.04 -15.13
C ARG A 56 -29.32 15.23 -16.42
N LEU A 57 -28.88 15.88 -17.50
CA LEU A 57 -28.57 15.25 -18.77
C LEU A 57 -27.16 14.65 -18.79
N VAL A 58 -26.19 15.34 -18.20
CA VAL A 58 -24.77 14.97 -18.24
C VAL A 58 -24.43 13.87 -17.23
N MET A 59 -25.00 13.91 -16.01
CA MET A 59 -24.63 12.94 -14.96
C MET A 59 -24.90 11.47 -15.31
N PRO A 60 -26.02 11.09 -15.95
CA PRO A 60 -26.23 9.71 -16.40
C PRO A 60 -25.15 9.23 -17.38
N LEU A 61 -24.65 10.13 -18.25
CA LEU A 61 -23.58 9.81 -19.20
C LEU A 61 -22.26 9.58 -18.47
N ILE A 62 -21.91 10.47 -17.52
CA ILE A 62 -20.72 10.32 -16.67
C ILE A 62 -20.75 8.98 -15.91
N LEU A 63 -21.88 8.67 -15.26
CA LEU A 63 -22.03 7.44 -14.49
C LEU A 63 -21.93 6.19 -15.36
N LYS A 64 -22.59 6.20 -16.52
CA LYS A 64 -22.53 5.07 -17.48
C LYS A 64 -21.13 4.88 -18.04
N HIS A 65 -20.40 5.97 -18.29
CA HIS A 65 -19.03 5.90 -18.76
C HIS A 65 -18.08 5.32 -17.70
N LEU A 66 -18.19 5.80 -16.45
CA LEU A 66 -17.46 5.24 -15.31
C LEU A 66 -17.74 3.75 -15.12
N GLU A 67 -19.01 3.36 -15.22
CA GLU A 67 -19.42 1.96 -15.14
C GLU A 67 -18.79 1.12 -16.25
N THR A 68 -18.83 1.60 -17.49
CA THR A 68 -18.26 0.90 -18.65
C THR A 68 -16.75 0.74 -18.54
N ALA A 69 -16.05 1.80 -18.14
CA ALA A 69 -14.60 1.75 -17.93
C ALA A 69 -14.23 0.77 -16.81
N LEU A 70 -15.01 0.74 -15.73
CA LEU A 70 -14.80 -0.19 -14.63
C LEU A 70 -15.07 -1.64 -15.03
N ILE A 71 -16.13 -1.91 -15.80
CA ILE A 71 -16.42 -3.23 -16.38
C ILE A 71 -15.23 -3.68 -17.23
N GLN A 72 -14.77 -2.83 -18.15
CA GLN A 72 -13.66 -3.15 -19.04
C GLN A 72 -12.40 -3.51 -18.24
N LYS A 73 -12.08 -2.72 -17.20
CA LYS A 73 -10.94 -2.96 -16.30
C LYS A 73 -11.09 -4.27 -15.52
N LEU A 74 -12.28 -4.55 -14.99
CA LEU A 74 -12.55 -5.80 -14.26
C LEU A 74 -12.49 -7.02 -15.19
N SER A 75 -12.84 -6.88 -16.47
CA SER A 75 -12.75 -7.94 -17.47
C SER A 75 -11.33 -8.24 -17.93
N GLU A 76 -10.31 -7.45 -17.55
CA GLU A 76 -8.90 -7.71 -17.87
C GLU A 76 -8.34 -8.98 -17.20
N LYS A 77 -9.07 -9.59 -16.25
CA LYS A 77 -8.66 -10.81 -15.54
C LYS A 77 -9.79 -11.85 -15.53
N GLU A 78 -9.46 -13.08 -15.93
CA GLU A 78 -10.43 -14.18 -16.12
C GLU A 78 -11.04 -14.71 -14.81
N ASP A 79 -10.35 -14.56 -13.68
CA ASP A 79 -10.76 -15.01 -12.36
C ASP A 79 -11.76 -14.06 -11.65
N ILE A 80 -12.16 -12.99 -12.34
CA ILE A 80 -13.06 -11.96 -11.84
C ILE A 80 -14.48 -12.21 -12.34
N LYS A 81 -15.40 -12.48 -11.40
CA LYS A 81 -16.84 -12.50 -11.69
C LYS A 81 -17.40 -11.08 -11.83
N VAL A 82 -17.13 -10.46 -12.99
CA VAL A 82 -17.43 -9.04 -13.29
C VAL A 82 -18.88 -8.70 -12.97
N ASP A 83 -19.85 -9.49 -13.43
CA ASP A 83 -21.27 -9.21 -13.22
C ASP A 83 -21.65 -9.13 -11.73
N CYS A 84 -21.16 -10.08 -10.93
CA CYS A 84 -21.42 -10.10 -9.48
C CYS A 84 -20.79 -8.89 -8.79
N ILE A 85 -19.54 -8.57 -9.14
CA ILE A 85 -18.81 -7.45 -8.53
C ILE A 85 -19.49 -6.15 -8.90
N MET A 86 -19.83 -5.94 -10.17
CA MET A 86 -20.52 -4.74 -10.62
C MET A 86 -21.88 -4.57 -9.95
N ALA A 87 -22.66 -5.65 -9.79
CA ALA A 87 -23.90 -5.61 -9.03
C ALA A 87 -23.65 -5.20 -7.56
N HIS A 88 -22.61 -5.73 -6.92
CA HIS A 88 -22.23 -5.31 -5.57
C HIS A 88 -21.82 -3.83 -5.51
N LEU A 89 -20.95 -3.38 -6.41
CA LEU A 89 -20.42 -2.03 -6.47
C LEU A 89 -21.52 -0.98 -6.70
N LYS A 90 -22.52 -1.29 -7.53
CA LYS A 90 -23.72 -0.45 -7.69
C LYS A 90 -24.52 -0.35 -6.38
N ASN A 91 -24.76 -1.48 -5.72
CA ASN A 91 -25.55 -1.54 -4.49
C ASN A 91 -24.93 -0.75 -3.33
N VAL A 92 -23.60 -0.70 -3.26
CA VAL A 92 -22.87 0.05 -2.21
C VAL A 92 -22.41 1.44 -2.67
N SER A 93 -22.89 1.90 -3.83
CA SER A 93 -22.59 3.22 -4.40
C SER A 93 -21.09 3.48 -4.60
N ALA A 94 -20.33 2.48 -5.04
CA ALA A 94 -18.88 2.60 -5.27
C ALA A 94 -18.54 3.73 -6.27
N LEU A 95 -19.40 3.94 -7.28
CA LEU A 95 -19.24 5.00 -8.28
C LEU A 95 -19.27 6.40 -7.64
N ASP A 96 -20.05 6.61 -6.57
CA ASP A 96 -20.07 7.89 -5.85
C ASP A 96 -18.70 8.15 -5.19
N TYR A 97 -18.08 7.13 -4.61
CA TYR A 97 -16.74 7.25 -4.01
C TYR A 97 -15.65 7.47 -5.07
N MET A 98 -15.81 6.92 -6.28
CA MET A 98 -14.92 7.19 -7.41
C MET A 98 -15.02 8.66 -7.84
N LEU A 99 -16.24 9.18 -7.97
CA LEU A 99 -16.49 10.60 -8.25
C LEU A 99 -15.94 11.53 -7.18
N MET A 100 -16.16 11.22 -5.89
CA MET A 100 -15.59 12.00 -4.78
C MET A 100 -14.07 12.10 -4.88
N ARG A 101 -13.41 11.00 -5.22
CA ARG A 101 -11.96 10.95 -5.30
C ARG A 101 -11.38 11.82 -6.42
N GLU A 102 -12.13 12.01 -7.50
CA GLU A 102 -11.73 12.89 -8.59
C GLU A 102 -11.94 14.37 -8.24
N ILE A 103 -13.03 14.70 -7.54
CA ILE A 103 -13.41 16.08 -7.25
C ILE A 103 -12.67 16.68 -6.04
N ILE A 104 -12.39 15.90 -5.00
CA ILE A 104 -11.74 16.41 -3.78
C ILE A 104 -10.39 17.10 -4.08
N PRO A 105 -9.47 16.53 -4.90
CA PRO A 105 -8.21 17.17 -5.24
C PRO A 105 -8.33 18.43 -6.09
N MET A 106 -9.47 18.62 -6.78
CA MET A 106 -9.71 19.77 -7.65
C MET A 106 -10.28 20.97 -6.88
N SER A 107 -10.62 20.80 -5.60
CA SER A 107 -11.19 21.86 -4.79
C SER A 107 -10.16 22.94 -4.45
N ARG A 108 -10.37 24.17 -4.95
CA ARG A 108 -9.47 25.31 -4.73
C ARG A 108 -9.58 25.94 -3.34
N ASN A 109 -10.69 25.71 -2.63
CA ASN A 109 -11.00 26.35 -1.34
C ASN A 109 -10.87 25.43 -0.11
N LEU A 110 -10.28 24.25 -0.27
CA LEU A 110 -9.96 23.36 0.85
C LEU A 110 -8.47 23.45 1.14
N GLU A 111 -8.09 23.35 2.42
CA GLU A 111 -6.69 23.27 2.79
C GLU A 111 -6.04 21.98 2.25
N ASN A 112 -4.76 22.04 1.86
CA ASN A 112 -4.03 20.88 1.34
C ASN A 112 -4.02 19.68 2.32
N SER A 113 -3.97 19.96 3.62
CA SER A 113 -4.08 18.97 4.71
C SER A 113 -5.44 18.24 4.65
N GLU A 114 -6.52 18.99 4.50
CA GLU A 114 -7.89 18.50 4.40
C GLU A 114 -8.13 17.73 3.09
N ILE A 115 -7.65 18.24 1.96
CA ILE A 115 -7.68 17.56 0.65
C ILE A 115 -6.98 16.20 0.77
N THR A 116 -5.79 16.17 1.37
CA THR A 116 -5.01 14.94 1.56
C THR A 116 -5.77 13.93 2.43
N GLN A 117 -6.33 14.38 3.56
CA GLN A 117 -7.07 13.52 4.48
C GLN A 117 -8.35 12.97 3.84
N LYS A 118 -9.17 13.81 3.20
CA LYS A 118 -10.40 13.37 2.53
C LYS A 118 -10.13 12.44 1.36
N THR A 119 -9.09 12.71 0.57
CA THR A 119 -8.66 11.83 -0.53
C THR A 119 -8.23 10.46 0.00
N ARG A 120 -7.42 10.43 1.07
CA ARG A 120 -6.98 9.18 1.71
C ARG A 120 -8.15 8.38 2.29
N ASN A 121 -9.08 9.04 2.96
CA ASN A 121 -10.26 8.41 3.55
C ASN A 121 -11.17 7.80 2.47
N THR A 122 -11.44 8.57 1.41
CA THR A 122 -12.24 8.13 0.25
C THR A 122 -11.60 6.93 -0.43
N THR A 123 -10.28 6.98 -0.65
CA THR A 123 -9.52 5.87 -1.25
C THR A 123 -9.55 4.61 -0.37
N LYS A 124 -9.41 4.75 0.95
CA LYS A 124 -9.50 3.63 1.90
C LYS A 124 -10.90 3.02 1.96
N ALA A 125 -11.95 3.83 1.83
CA ALA A 125 -13.33 3.35 1.77
C ALA A 125 -13.59 2.57 0.47
N LEU A 126 -13.19 3.14 -0.66
CA LEU A 126 -13.35 2.51 -1.98
C LEU A 126 -12.57 1.20 -2.09
N ARG A 127 -11.34 1.15 -1.55
CA ARG A 127 -10.56 -0.10 -1.48
C ARG A 127 -11.27 -1.19 -0.67
N ARG A 128 -11.89 -0.84 0.46
CA ARG A 128 -12.68 -1.80 1.26
C ARG A 128 -13.90 -2.30 0.51
N ILE A 129 -14.60 -1.42 -0.20
CA ILE A 129 -15.74 -1.77 -1.05
C ILE A 129 -15.32 -2.80 -2.12
N LEU A 130 -14.21 -2.56 -2.82
CA LEU A 130 -13.70 -3.45 -3.86
C LEU A 130 -13.30 -4.83 -3.30
N ILE A 131 -12.57 -4.88 -2.17
CA ILE A 131 -12.18 -6.13 -1.49
C ILE A 131 -13.41 -6.91 -0.97
N ASN A 132 -14.41 -6.20 -0.45
CA ASN A 132 -15.64 -6.83 0.04
C ASN A 132 -16.47 -7.41 -1.12
N GLY A 133 -16.55 -6.69 -2.25
CA GLY A 133 -17.21 -7.19 -3.47
C GLY A 133 -16.54 -8.45 -4.00
N ALA A 134 -15.22 -8.43 -4.11
CA ALA A 134 -14.39 -9.59 -4.43
C ALA A 134 -14.70 -10.80 -3.54
N THR A 135 -14.67 -10.59 -2.22
CA THR A 135 -14.94 -11.62 -1.23
C THR A 135 -16.36 -12.17 -1.37
N LYS A 136 -17.36 -11.31 -1.52
CA LYS A 136 -18.77 -11.69 -1.65
C LYS A 136 -19.02 -12.50 -2.91
N CYS A 137 -18.32 -12.18 -3.99
CA CYS A 137 -18.48 -12.87 -5.28
C CYS A 137 -17.64 -14.16 -5.37
N GLY A 138 -16.85 -14.48 -4.35
CA GLY A 138 -15.96 -15.65 -4.37
C GLY A 138 -14.92 -15.56 -5.49
N SER A 139 -14.50 -14.34 -5.81
CA SER A 139 -13.36 -14.08 -6.70
C SER A 139 -12.09 -13.96 -5.84
N ASP A 140 -10.91 -14.21 -6.42
CA ASP A 140 -9.64 -14.19 -5.68
C ASP A 140 -9.42 -12.83 -5.00
N LYS A 141 -9.44 -12.76 -3.66
CA LYS A 141 -9.29 -11.52 -2.88
C LYS A 141 -7.98 -10.77 -3.15
N SER A 142 -7.00 -11.40 -3.80
CA SER A 142 -5.66 -10.88 -4.05
C SER A 142 -5.44 -10.18 -5.39
N TYR A 143 -6.50 -10.04 -6.24
CA TYR A 143 -6.58 -9.20 -7.45
C TYR A 143 -5.28 -8.47 -7.77
N SER A 144 -4.39 -9.09 -8.54
CA SER A 144 -2.97 -8.76 -8.82
C SER A 144 -2.64 -7.27 -9.05
N GLY A 145 -2.81 -6.43 -8.03
CA GLY A 145 -2.81 -4.98 -8.15
C GLY A 145 -3.98 -4.35 -8.93
N LEU A 146 -4.98 -5.10 -9.41
CA LEU A 146 -6.03 -4.53 -10.27
C LEU A 146 -6.87 -3.45 -9.56
N PHE A 147 -7.23 -3.66 -8.30
CA PHE A 147 -7.94 -2.61 -7.55
C PHE A 147 -7.07 -1.41 -7.26
N ASP A 148 -5.76 -1.61 -7.10
CA ASP A 148 -4.84 -0.49 -6.90
C ASP A 148 -4.61 0.26 -8.24
N ASP A 149 -4.64 -0.44 -9.38
CA ASP A 149 -4.64 0.14 -10.74
C ASP A 149 -5.93 0.92 -11.03
N ILE A 150 -7.10 0.34 -10.74
CA ILE A 150 -8.41 1.02 -10.79
C ILE A 150 -8.40 2.23 -9.88
N LEU A 151 -7.72 2.14 -8.73
CA LEU A 151 -7.53 3.24 -7.81
C LEU A 151 -6.33 4.11 -8.18
N GLY A 152 -5.66 3.97 -9.32
CA GLY A 152 -4.47 4.74 -9.69
C GLY A 152 -3.48 4.96 -8.54
N LEU A 153 -3.42 4.02 -7.59
CA LEU A 153 -2.48 4.00 -6.50
C LEU A 153 -1.19 3.53 -7.14
N GLN A 154 -0.17 4.39 -7.20
CA GLN A 154 1.14 4.00 -7.73
C GLN A 154 1.62 2.72 -7.02
N ASN A 155 1.49 1.59 -7.70
CA ASN A 155 2.10 0.27 -7.51
C ASN A 155 2.48 -0.18 -6.09
N MET A 156 1.76 0.24 -5.04
CA MET A 156 2.05 -0.24 -3.69
C MET A 156 1.69 -1.71 -3.51
N SER A 157 0.91 -2.37 -4.39
CA SER A 157 0.71 -3.83 -4.30
C SER A 157 1.66 -4.62 -5.17
N ILE A 158 1.86 -4.29 -6.45
CA ILE A 158 2.80 -5.07 -7.29
C ILE A 158 4.22 -4.90 -6.77
N ALA A 159 4.65 -3.68 -6.44
CA ALA A 159 5.98 -3.47 -5.86
C ALA A 159 6.11 -4.15 -4.50
N VAL A 160 5.07 -4.16 -3.64
CA VAL A 160 5.10 -4.92 -2.37
C VAL A 160 5.09 -6.42 -2.62
N LEU A 161 4.37 -6.93 -3.61
CA LEU A 161 4.36 -8.35 -3.94
C LEU A 161 5.72 -8.78 -4.51
N GLN A 162 6.33 -7.95 -5.37
CA GLN A 162 7.67 -8.15 -5.90
C GLN A 162 8.73 -8.04 -4.80
N HIS A 163 8.59 -7.08 -3.89
CA HIS A 163 9.42 -6.94 -2.69
C HIS A 163 9.31 -8.18 -1.79
N ASN A 164 8.10 -8.61 -1.46
CA ASN A 164 7.85 -9.81 -0.65
C ASN A 164 8.39 -11.07 -1.34
N TYR A 165 8.25 -11.17 -2.67
CA TYR A 165 8.84 -12.24 -3.45
C TYR A 165 10.37 -12.21 -3.35
N CYS A 166 11.02 -11.06 -3.54
CA CYS A 166 12.47 -10.94 -3.44
C CYS A 166 12.99 -11.28 -2.05
N PHE A 167 12.31 -10.82 -1.00
CA PHE A 167 12.69 -11.12 0.39
C PHE A 167 12.48 -12.60 0.72
N SER A 168 11.37 -13.20 0.25
CA SER A 168 11.12 -14.64 0.42
C SER A 168 12.13 -15.49 -0.33
N LYS A 169 12.46 -15.10 -1.57
CA LYS A 169 13.49 -15.72 -2.40
C LYS A 169 14.84 -15.65 -1.73
N TYR A 170 15.25 -14.45 -1.30
CA TYR A 170 16.49 -14.24 -0.56
C TYR A 170 16.57 -15.11 0.71
N ALA A 171 15.50 -15.14 1.52
CA ALA A 171 15.48 -15.91 2.76
C ALA A 171 15.58 -17.43 2.54
N VAL A 172 14.96 -17.96 1.48
CA VAL A 172 15.02 -19.40 1.18
C VAL A 172 16.34 -19.77 0.49
N GLU A 173 16.81 -19.00 -0.48
CA GLU A 173 18.07 -19.27 -1.21
C GLU A 173 19.30 -19.17 -0.30
N ASN A 174 19.30 -18.21 0.64
CA ASN A 174 20.37 -18.07 1.64
C ASN A 174 20.18 -18.97 2.87
N LYS A 175 19.20 -19.90 2.84
CA LYS A 175 18.91 -20.84 3.93
C LYS A 175 18.64 -20.18 5.28
N LEU A 176 18.13 -18.94 5.27
CA LEU A 176 17.67 -18.25 6.47
C LEU A 176 16.38 -18.88 7.01
N ILE A 177 15.57 -19.43 6.10
CA ILE A 177 14.40 -20.24 6.40
C ILE A 177 14.63 -21.64 5.82
N GLU A 178 14.53 -22.66 6.66
CA GLU A 178 14.59 -24.07 6.23
C GLU A 178 13.18 -24.55 5.91
N VAL A 179 12.97 -24.86 4.63
CA VAL A 179 11.73 -25.39 4.08
C VAL A 179 12.06 -26.39 2.98
N LYS A 180 11.22 -27.41 2.83
CA LYS A 180 11.25 -28.27 1.63
C LYS A 180 10.64 -27.50 0.44
N HIS A 181 10.92 -27.95 -0.79
CA HIS A 181 10.50 -27.32 -2.05
C HIS A 181 9.21 -26.49 -1.92
N ILE A 182 9.37 -25.16 -1.94
CA ILE A 182 8.27 -24.21 -1.80
C ILE A 182 8.09 -23.42 -3.09
N ASN A 183 6.83 -23.20 -3.48
CA ASN A 183 6.53 -22.24 -4.52
C ASN A 183 6.61 -20.83 -3.93
N LEU A 184 7.69 -20.10 -4.24
CA LEU A 184 7.91 -18.72 -3.82
C LEU A 184 7.04 -17.71 -4.59
N ASN A 185 6.51 -18.08 -5.76
CA ASN A 185 5.62 -17.26 -6.57
C ASN A 185 4.25 -17.93 -6.77
N PRO A 186 3.50 -18.24 -5.70
CA PRO A 186 2.20 -18.91 -5.82
C PRO A 186 1.18 -18.04 -6.55
N ARG A 187 1.39 -16.72 -6.57
CA ARG A 187 0.53 -15.72 -7.20
C ARG A 187 0.93 -15.37 -8.64
N ARG A 188 1.94 -16.04 -9.20
CA ARG A 188 2.45 -15.83 -10.56
C ARG A 188 2.67 -14.35 -10.90
N ILE A 189 3.23 -13.60 -9.96
CA ILE A 189 3.55 -12.19 -10.19
C ILE A 189 4.62 -12.07 -11.28
N PRO A 190 4.63 -10.98 -12.07
CA PRO A 190 5.65 -10.76 -13.08
C PRO A 190 7.02 -10.52 -12.41
N THR A 191 8.00 -11.38 -12.75
CA THR A 191 9.37 -11.35 -12.21
C THR A 191 10.44 -11.16 -13.27
N THR A 192 10.10 -11.08 -14.56
CA THR A 192 11.04 -11.12 -15.69
C THR A 192 12.12 -10.03 -15.65
N ASN A 193 11.80 -8.86 -15.11
CA ASN A 193 12.73 -7.72 -14.98
C ASN A 193 13.05 -7.39 -13.51
N LEU A 194 12.79 -8.31 -12.59
CA LEU A 194 12.92 -8.05 -11.15
C LEU A 194 14.33 -8.39 -10.67
N ASN A 195 15.12 -7.37 -10.34
CA ASN A 195 16.46 -7.54 -9.78
C ASN A 195 16.40 -7.64 -8.25
N CYS A 196 16.23 -8.85 -7.74
CA CYS A 196 16.12 -9.07 -6.29
C CYS A 196 17.41 -8.78 -5.52
N GLU A 197 18.58 -8.97 -6.13
CA GLU A 197 19.88 -8.71 -5.47
C GLU A 197 20.02 -7.21 -5.16
N GLU A 198 19.81 -6.37 -6.17
CA GLU A 198 19.85 -4.91 -6.01
C GLU A 198 18.80 -4.41 -4.99
N MET A 199 17.59 -4.99 -5.01
CA MET A 199 16.57 -4.63 -4.01
C MET A 199 16.99 -4.97 -2.58
N ILE A 200 17.63 -6.13 -2.37
CA ILE A 200 18.12 -6.55 -1.05
C ILE A 200 19.25 -5.62 -0.59
N ASP A 201 20.20 -5.30 -1.47
CA ASP A 201 21.33 -4.40 -1.16
C ASP A 201 20.84 -3.00 -0.76
N ILE A 202 19.90 -2.43 -1.53
CA ILE A 202 19.29 -1.12 -1.23
C ILE A 202 18.61 -1.15 0.14
N GLN A 203 17.88 -2.24 0.44
CA GLN A 203 17.17 -2.37 1.71
C GLN A 203 18.14 -2.55 2.89
N GLN A 204 19.22 -3.31 2.71
CA GLN A 204 20.26 -3.45 3.73
C GLN A 204 20.89 -2.08 4.06
N ILE A 205 21.31 -1.33 3.03
CA ILE A 205 21.87 0.02 3.20
C ILE A 205 20.86 0.95 3.90
N THR A 206 19.59 0.86 3.52
CA THR A 206 18.52 1.69 4.10
C THR A 206 18.31 1.38 5.57
N LYS A 207 18.24 0.09 5.94
CA LYS A 207 18.09 -0.34 7.34
C LYS A 207 19.31 0.02 8.18
N GLU A 208 20.52 -0.10 7.65
CA GLU A 208 21.75 0.34 8.32
C GLU A 208 21.74 1.86 8.57
N ARG A 209 21.34 2.67 7.59
CA ARG A 209 21.21 4.14 7.76
C ARG A 209 20.16 4.49 8.82
N GLN A 210 19.02 3.81 8.82
CA GLN A 210 17.97 4.01 9.83
C GLN A 210 18.44 3.64 11.24
N LEU A 211 19.18 2.53 11.37
CA LEU A 211 19.78 2.13 12.63
C LEU A 211 20.79 3.18 13.12
N LEU A 212 21.71 3.61 12.24
CA LEU A 212 22.70 4.63 12.57
C LEU A 212 22.05 5.93 13.04
N SER A 213 21.00 6.40 12.34
CA SER A 213 20.23 7.59 12.75
C SER A 213 19.65 7.41 14.15
N LYS A 214 18.98 6.28 14.41
CA LYS A 214 18.40 5.98 15.72
C LYS A 214 19.44 5.90 16.84
N LEU A 215 20.63 5.35 16.56
CA LEU A 215 21.71 5.26 17.54
C LEU A 215 22.29 6.63 17.88
N ASN A 216 22.44 7.51 16.88
CA ASN A 216 22.90 8.88 17.08
C ASN A 216 21.92 9.69 17.95
N ASP A 217 20.61 9.44 17.82
CA ASP A 217 19.58 10.09 18.65
C ASP A 217 19.64 9.65 20.14
N LYS A 218 20.31 8.53 20.44
CA LYS A 218 20.38 7.94 21.80
C LYS A 218 21.54 8.45 22.65
N LYS A 219 22.25 9.50 22.21
CA LYS A 219 23.42 10.09 22.91
C LYS A 219 24.53 9.06 23.22
N LEU A 220 24.67 8.04 22.37
CA LEU A 220 25.76 7.05 22.48
C LEU A 220 27.09 7.68 22.02
N SER A 221 28.20 7.21 22.57
CA SER A 221 29.52 7.58 22.06
C SER A 221 29.76 7.02 20.66
N ARG A 222 30.66 7.65 19.89
CA ARG A 222 31.01 7.18 18.53
C ARG A 222 31.53 5.74 18.53
N GLU A 223 32.28 5.35 19.56
CA GLU A 223 32.80 3.99 19.76
C GLU A 223 31.67 2.97 19.96
N GLU A 224 30.67 3.30 20.80
CA GLU A 224 29.51 2.45 21.03
C GLU A 224 28.66 2.30 19.78
N VAL A 225 28.38 3.40 19.07
CA VAL A 225 27.63 3.37 17.81
C VAL A 225 28.33 2.48 16.78
N GLN A 226 29.64 2.66 16.60
CA GLN A 226 30.42 1.85 15.66
C GLN A 226 30.41 0.37 16.04
N CYS A 227 30.61 0.04 17.32
CA CYS A 227 30.54 -1.34 17.78
C CYS A 227 29.17 -1.97 17.50
N ILE A 228 28.06 -1.26 17.75
CA ILE A 228 26.72 -1.77 17.48
C ILE A 228 26.52 -2.03 15.98
N MET A 229 26.97 -1.11 15.13
CA MET A 229 26.91 -1.29 13.67
C MET A 229 27.75 -2.49 13.20
N ASP A 230 28.93 -2.71 13.79
CA ASP A 230 29.78 -3.86 13.48
C ASP A 230 29.14 -5.17 13.94
N LYS A 231 28.49 -5.19 15.11
CA LYS A 231 27.68 -6.34 15.57
C LYS A 231 26.47 -6.59 14.69
N TYR A 232 25.80 -5.55 14.21
CA TYR A 232 24.67 -5.69 13.30
C TYR A 232 25.06 -6.44 12.01
N ARG A 233 26.23 -6.10 11.46
CA ARG A 233 26.79 -6.74 10.25
C ARG A 233 27.31 -8.15 10.52
N SER A 234 28.19 -8.30 11.53
CA SER A 234 28.85 -9.58 11.82
C SER A 234 27.90 -10.66 12.33
N GLU A 235 26.85 -10.28 13.05
CA GLU A 235 25.79 -11.20 13.52
C GLU A 235 24.65 -11.36 12.51
N LYS A 236 24.75 -10.77 11.31
CA LYS A 236 23.74 -10.88 10.24
C LYS A 236 22.32 -10.55 10.75
N ALA A 237 22.22 -9.45 11.50
CA ALA A 237 20.95 -9.02 12.08
C ALA A 237 19.94 -8.60 11.00
N PHE A 238 20.42 -8.07 9.87
CA PHE A 238 19.59 -7.81 8.69
C PHE A 238 18.92 -9.09 8.18
N ASP A 239 19.70 -10.14 7.91
CA ASP A 239 19.24 -11.45 7.44
C ASP A 239 18.17 -12.02 8.38
N SER A 240 18.41 -11.92 9.69
CA SER A 240 17.48 -12.42 10.72
C SER A 240 16.15 -11.63 10.72
N ASN A 241 16.20 -10.32 10.53
CA ASN A 241 15.00 -9.49 10.40
C ASN A 241 14.22 -9.81 9.12
N VAL A 242 14.90 -9.98 7.98
CA VAL A 242 14.26 -10.37 6.72
C VAL A 242 13.57 -11.73 6.86
N ALA A 243 14.24 -12.71 7.48
CA ALA A 243 13.66 -14.03 7.73
C ALA A 243 12.41 -13.94 8.61
N LEU A 244 12.44 -13.10 9.65
CA LEU A 244 11.28 -12.86 10.52
C LEU A 244 10.11 -12.21 9.77
N GLU A 245 10.40 -11.23 8.92
CA GLU A 245 9.39 -10.54 8.12
C GLU A 245 8.66 -11.50 7.16
N VAL A 246 9.35 -12.51 6.60
CA VAL A 246 8.77 -13.36 5.54
C VAL A 246 8.22 -14.70 5.99
N VAL A 247 8.63 -15.25 7.13
CA VAL A 247 8.22 -16.60 7.59
C VAL A 247 6.70 -16.79 7.63
N ASP A 248 5.96 -15.71 7.94
CA ASP A 248 4.50 -15.75 8.06
C ASP A 248 3.80 -15.74 6.70
N PHE A 249 4.44 -15.16 5.68
CA PHE A 249 3.91 -15.11 4.32
C PHE A 249 4.16 -16.40 3.53
N LEU A 250 5.11 -17.23 3.95
CA LEU A 250 5.38 -18.50 3.30
C LEU A 250 4.23 -19.49 3.51
N HIS A 251 3.89 -20.21 2.44
CA HIS A 251 2.87 -21.26 2.45
C HIS A 251 3.48 -22.60 2.91
N ILE A 252 3.90 -22.64 4.17
CA ILE A 252 4.48 -23.79 4.87
C ILE A 252 3.63 -24.18 6.08
N SER A 253 3.87 -25.38 6.62
CA SER A 253 3.14 -25.89 7.78
C SER A 253 3.35 -25.04 9.03
N TYR A 254 2.42 -25.13 9.98
CA TYR A 254 2.52 -24.42 11.25
C TYR A 254 3.78 -24.81 12.02
N GLU A 255 4.11 -26.10 12.02
CA GLU A 255 5.29 -26.67 12.66
C GLU A 255 6.58 -26.12 12.04
N GLU A 256 6.65 -26.03 10.71
CA GLU A 256 7.79 -25.41 10.02
C GLU A 256 7.91 -23.91 10.37
N LYS A 257 6.80 -23.16 10.41
CA LYS A 257 6.84 -21.74 10.85
C LYS A 257 7.38 -21.62 12.27
N ARG A 258 6.91 -22.47 13.19
CA ARG A 258 7.34 -22.47 14.59
C ARG A 258 8.84 -22.76 14.70
N ALA A 259 9.34 -23.81 14.05
CA ALA A 259 10.76 -24.17 14.08
C ALA A 259 11.66 -23.09 13.46
N ASN A 260 11.21 -22.44 12.38
CA ASN A 260 11.92 -21.31 11.78
C ASN A 260 11.95 -20.10 12.72
N ARG A 261 10.82 -19.73 13.34
CA ARG A 261 10.75 -18.61 14.30
C ARG A 261 11.69 -18.82 15.49
N GLU A 262 11.79 -20.04 16.01
CA GLU A 262 12.71 -20.36 17.11
C GLU A 262 14.18 -20.15 16.71
N ARG A 263 14.58 -20.62 15.52
CA ARG A 263 15.94 -20.38 14.99
C ARG A 263 16.22 -18.91 14.76
N ILE A 264 15.28 -18.17 14.17
CA ILE A 264 15.40 -16.73 13.93
C ILE A 264 15.50 -15.97 15.26
N ALA A 265 14.69 -16.32 16.25
CA ALA A 265 14.73 -15.72 17.59
C ALA A 265 16.09 -15.95 18.27
N ASN A 266 16.66 -17.16 18.18
CA ASN A 266 17.98 -17.45 18.71
C ASN A 266 19.09 -16.61 18.06
N SER A 267 18.99 -16.36 16.74
CA SER A 267 19.92 -15.48 16.01
C SER A 267 19.80 -14.02 16.48
N LEU A 268 18.57 -13.52 16.62
CA LEU A 268 18.32 -12.17 17.13
C LEU A 268 18.79 -12.02 18.59
N GLU A 269 18.56 -13.02 19.43
CA GLU A 269 19.05 -13.03 20.82
C GLU A 269 20.58 -12.99 20.87
N LYS A 270 21.26 -13.72 19.99
CA LYS A 270 22.72 -13.66 19.85
C LYS A 270 23.18 -12.25 19.48
N TYR A 271 22.53 -11.62 18.49
CA TYR A 271 22.82 -10.23 18.14
C TYR A 271 22.63 -9.28 19.33
N ILE A 272 21.52 -9.42 20.06
CA ILE A 272 21.23 -8.62 21.25
C ILE A 272 22.33 -8.78 22.32
N LYS A 273 22.71 -10.02 22.64
CA LYS A 273 23.81 -10.33 23.56
C LYS A 273 25.13 -9.71 23.09
N SER A 274 25.43 -9.78 21.79
CA SER A 274 26.60 -9.16 21.20
C SER A 274 26.57 -7.63 21.27
N VAL A 275 25.42 -6.99 21.09
CA VAL A 275 25.25 -5.54 21.25
C VAL A 275 25.49 -5.09 22.68
N PHE A 276 25.09 -5.89 23.67
CA PHE A 276 25.39 -5.56 25.07
C PHE A 276 26.89 -5.35 25.26
N THR A 277 27.75 -6.20 24.67
CA THR A 277 29.22 -6.08 24.76
C THR A 277 29.81 -4.77 24.25
N CYS A 278 29.03 -3.99 23.49
CA CYS A 278 29.44 -2.67 22.99
C CYS A 278 29.44 -1.58 24.06
N LYS A 279 28.76 -1.79 25.19
CA LYS A 279 28.91 -0.90 26.35
C LYS A 279 30.19 -1.26 27.11
N LYS A 280 31.09 -0.29 27.22
CA LYS A 280 32.35 -0.38 27.99
C LYS A 280 32.16 -0.78 29.47
N SER A 281 30.94 -0.74 30.01
CA SER A 281 30.61 -0.88 31.44
C SER A 281 30.00 -2.23 31.86
N ILE A 282 30.15 -3.33 31.10
CA ILE A 282 29.56 -4.63 31.48
C ILE A 282 30.15 -5.27 32.74
N LEU A 283 31.34 -4.86 33.18
CA LEU A 283 31.86 -5.32 34.48
C LEU A 283 31.22 -4.61 35.69
N GLU A 284 30.49 -3.51 35.50
CA GLU A 284 29.88 -2.75 36.62
C GLU A 284 28.34 -2.86 36.69
N LEU A 285 27.66 -3.32 35.63
CA LEU A 285 26.20 -3.25 35.51
C LEU A 285 25.44 -4.58 35.49
N LEU A 286 26.12 -5.72 35.65
CA LEU A 286 25.45 -7.02 35.83
C LEU A 286 24.62 -7.13 37.14
N ASN A 287 24.54 -6.07 37.94
CA ASN A 287 23.80 -6.02 39.20
C ASN A 287 22.39 -5.39 39.16
N HIS A 288 21.93 -4.75 38.07
CA HIS A 288 20.60 -4.12 38.11
C HIS A 288 19.75 -4.22 36.82
N ASN A 289 18.64 -4.96 36.97
CA ASN A 289 17.34 -4.90 36.31
C ASN A 289 17.24 -5.00 34.77
N SER A 290 16.84 -6.20 34.33
CA SER A 290 16.66 -6.66 32.94
C SER A 290 15.43 -6.13 32.18
N GLN A 291 14.55 -5.33 32.78
CA GLN A 291 13.22 -5.07 32.20
C GLN A 291 13.10 -3.80 31.34
N GLU A 292 13.98 -2.81 31.48
CA GLU A 292 13.88 -1.56 30.68
C GLU A 292 14.43 -1.70 29.25
N TYR A 293 15.26 -2.73 29.01
CA TYR A 293 16.05 -2.86 27.79
C TYR A 293 15.31 -3.47 26.59
N VAL A 294 14.18 -4.14 26.81
CA VAL A 294 13.38 -4.80 25.76
C VAL A 294 12.70 -3.77 24.83
N LYS A 295 12.43 -2.54 25.31
CA LYS A 295 11.77 -1.48 24.51
C LYS A 295 12.67 -0.84 23.44
N ILE A 296 13.99 -1.01 23.50
CA ILE A 296 14.92 -0.47 22.49
C ILE A 296 15.01 -1.39 21.26
N MET A 297 14.57 -2.64 21.38
CA MET A 297 14.93 -3.72 20.44
C MET A 297 13.76 -4.29 19.64
N GLN A 298 12.58 -3.65 19.68
CA GLN A 298 11.53 -3.89 18.70
C GLN A 298 11.75 -2.94 17.52
N PHE A 299 12.28 -3.50 16.42
CA PHE A 299 12.41 -2.86 15.11
C PHE A 299 11.28 -3.32 14.20
#